data_AF-A0A7D7VEB7-F1
#
_entry.id   AF-A0A7D7VEB7-F1
#
_cell.length_a   1.000
_cell.length_b   1.000
_cell.length_c   1.000
_cell.angle_alpha   90.00
_cell.angle_beta   90.00
_cell.angle_gamma   90.00
#
_symmetry.space_group_name_H-M   'P 1'
#
loop_
_entity.id
_entity.type
_entity.pdbx_description
1 polymer ?
#
loop_
_entity_poly.entity_id
_entity_poly.type
_entity_poly.pdbx_seq_one_letter_code
_entity_poly.pdbx_strand_id
1 'polypeptide(L)'
;MIVTFCSPNRQVEEVDNIQQLANARHDRADRRADRAGKSATDATEDSAAASAKAEKTAEKAANKATKAEKAEKNADKAVKKAANKAQKADNTASKLTKEKAKLQAAKKKAKTAKNDKQKAKAEAKVEKAKAKVAKAKDAKKTAAQKAKDAKKAANTAKQKANKATKAADKAQKKADKAAK
;
A
#
# COMPACT_ATOMS: atom_id res chain seq x y z
N MET A 1 69.88 32.10 69.79
CA MET A 1 69.75 31.54 68.44
C MET A 1 69.07 30.19 68.56
N ILE A 2 67.80 30.07 68.16
CA ILE A 2 67.08 28.79 68.15
C ILE A 2 67.31 28.17 66.78
N VAL A 3 68.13 27.12 66.73
CA VAL A 3 68.37 26.35 65.51
C VAL A 3 67.33 25.24 65.45
N THR A 4 66.30 25.42 64.63
CA THR A 4 65.28 24.41 64.34
C THR A 4 65.95 23.24 63.61
N PHE A 5 66.18 22.16 64.34
CA PHE A 5 66.72 20.91 63.79
C PHE A 5 65.58 20.15 63.10
N CYS A 6 65.45 20.33 61.78
CA CYS A 6 64.53 19.55 60.96
C CYS A 6 65.07 18.12 60.85
N SER A 7 64.41 17.15 61.47
CA SER A 7 64.83 15.74 61.47
C SER A 7 64.83 15.16 60.05
N PRO A 8 65.95 14.59 59.56
CA PRO A 8 66.05 14.04 58.20
C PRO A 8 65.13 12.83 57.96
N ASN A 9 64.73 12.10 59.00
CA ASN A 9 63.83 10.94 58.86
C ASN A 9 62.38 11.30 58.49
N ARG A 10 61.92 12.52 58.78
CA ARG A 10 60.55 12.95 58.43
C ARG A 10 60.41 13.28 56.94
N GLN A 11 61.51 13.73 56.32
CA GLN A 11 61.53 14.07 54.89
C GLN A 11 61.55 12.82 54.00
N VAL A 12 62.16 11.71 54.44
CA VAL A 12 62.21 10.46 53.67
C VAL A 12 60.81 9.81 53.61
N GLU A 13 60.08 9.75 54.73
CA GLU A 13 58.71 9.23 54.76
C GLU A 13 57.71 10.10 53.95
N GLU A 14 57.92 11.42 53.93
CA GLU A 14 57.10 12.32 53.11
C GLU A 14 57.35 12.09 51.61
N VAL A 15 58.61 11.86 51.20
CA VAL A 15 58.96 11.56 49.81
C VAL A 15 58.38 10.20 49.37
N ASP A 16 58.46 9.16 50.21
CA ASP A 16 57.87 7.86 49.91
C ASP A 16 56.33 7.91 49.84
N ASN A 17 55.68 8.70 50.71
CA ASN A 17 54.24 8.92 50.64
C ASN A 17 53.82 9.70 49.38
N ILE A 18 54.60 10.70 48.96
CA ILE A 18 54.35 11.44 47.71
C ILE A 18 54.51 10.51 46.50
N GLN A 19 55.53 9.64 46.52
CA GLN A 19 55.77 8.66 45.45
C GLN A 19 54.64 7.62 45.38
N GLN A 20 54.19 7.09 46.52
CA GLN A 20 53.04 6.17 46.57
C GLN A 20 51.74 6.84 46.11
N LEU A 21 51.51 8.10 46.48
CA LEU A 21 50.35 8.87 46.04
C LEU A 21 50.38 9.16 44.53
N ALA A 22 51.57 9.40 43.96
CA ALA A 22 51.76 9.58 42.52
C ALA A 22 51.44 8.28 41.75
N ASN A 23 51.94 7.13 42.22
CA ASN A 23 51.65 5.83 41.62
C ASN A 23 50.15 5.50 41.69
N ALA A 24 49.49 5.74 42.84
CA ALA A 24 48.05 5.54 42.99
C ALA A 24 47.20 6.49 42.12
N ARG A 25 47.70 7.68 41.82
CA ARG A 25 47.05 8.60 40.87
C ARG A 25 47.19 8.11 39.43
N HIS A 26 48.33 7.55 39.06
CA HIS A 26 48.55 6.98 37.72
C HIS A 26 47.64 5.78 37.48
N ASP A 27 47.58 4.83 38.43
CA ASP A 27 46.68 3.67 38.35
C ASP A 27 45.20 4.05 38.23
N ARG A 28 44.79 5.13 38.93
CA ARG A 28 43.41 5.65 38.83
C ARG A 28 43.16 6.31 37.48
N ALA A 29 44.15 6.98 36.90
CA ALA A 29 44.05 7.57 35.58
C ALA A 29 43.91 6.49 34.50
N ASP A 30 44.70 5.42 34.60
CA ASP A 30 44.67 4.31 33.65
C ASP A 30 43.32 3.56 33.71
N ARG A 31 42.83 3.25 34.92
CA ARG A 31 41.49 2.66 35.08
C ARG A 31 40.37 3.57 34.60
N ARG A 32 40.54 4.89 34.67
CA ARG A 32 39.57 5.86 34.11
C ARG A 32 39.63 5.88 32.59
N ALA A 33 40.82 5.81 31.99
CA ALA A 33 41.00 5.73 30.55
C ALA A 33 40.40 4.43 29.99
N ASP A 34 40.64 3.29 30.64
CA ASP A 34 40.04 2.00 30.27
C ASP A 34 38.51 2.02 30.36
N ARG A 35 37.97 2.56 31.45
CA ARG A 35 36.51 2.68 31.63
C ARG A 35 35.90 3.66 30.62
N ALA A 36 36.58 4.76 30.32
CA ALA A 36 36.15 5.72 29.30
C ALA A 36 36.16 5.10 27.91
N GLY A 37 37.23 4.39 27.54
CA GLY A 37 37.34 3.65 26.29
C GLY A 37 36.24 2.61 26.13
N LYS A 38 35.97 1.83 27.19
CA LYS A 38 34.90 0.82 27.18
C LYS A 38 33.50 1.41 27.07
N SER A 39 33.24 2.51 27.79
CA SER A 39 31.96 3.23 27.67
C SER A 39 31.76 3.88 26.30
N ALA A 40 32.84 4.29 25.64
CA ALA A 40 32.79 4.83 24.29
C ALA A 40 32.51 3.72 23.26
N THR A 41 33.13 2.54 23.40
CA THR A 41 32.86 1.40 22.52
C THR A 41 31.44 0.88 22.67
N ASP A 42 30.95 0.72 23.90
CA ASP A 42 29.58 0.25 24.16
C ASP A 42 28.54 1.23 23.59
N ALA A 43 28.77 2.54 23.71
CA ALA A 43 27.91 3.56 23.10
C ALA A 43 27.95 3.54 21.56
N THR A 44 29.11 3.27 20.95
CA THR A 44 29.21 3.13 19.48
C THR A 44 28.54 1.85 18.97
N GLU A 45 28.59 0.75 19.72
CA GLU A 45 27.93 -0.51 19.35
C GLU A 45 26.41 -0.42 19.49
N ASP A 46 25.91 0.21 20.56
CA ASP A 46 24.48 0.45 20.76
C ASP A 46 23.90 1.40 19.69
N SER A 47 24.65 2.43 19.31
CA SER A 47 24.25 3.36 18.24
C SER A 47 24.30 2.73 16.85
N ALA A 48 25.27 1.87 16.55
CA ALA A 48 25.34 1.10 15.31
C ALA A 48 24.22 0.04 15.21
N ALA A 49 23.86 -0.60 16.32
CA ALA A 49 22.74 -1.53 16.38
C ALA A 49 21.38 -0.82 16.22
N ALA A 50 21.23 0.40 16.75
CA ALA A 50 20.05 1.23 16.58
C ALA A 50 19.89 1.71 15.12
N SER A 51 20.96 2.15 14.47
CA SER A 51 20.94 2.60 13.07
C SER A 51 20.62 1.47 12.10
N ALA A 52 21.19 0.27 12.31
CA ALA A 52 20.88 -0.91 11.50
C ALA A 52 19.42 -1.39 11.65
N LYS A 53 18.82 -1.21 12.84
CA LYS A 53 17.39 -1.48 13.06
C LYS A 53 16.52 -0.42 12.38
N ALA A 54 16.89 0.85 12.45
CA ALA A 54 16.19 1.94 11.79
C ALA A 54 16.18 1.74 10.26
N GLU A 55 17.32 1.41 9.66
CA GLU A 55 17.45 1.18 8.22
C GLU A 55 16.56 0.02 7.73
N LYS A 56 16.59 -1.13 8.43
CA LYS A 56 15.70 -2.27 8.11
C LYS A 56 14.21 -1.92 8.25
N THR A 57 13.84 -1.06 9.20
CA THR A 57 12.44 -0.62 9.35
C THR A 57 12.01 0.36 8.27
N ALA A 58 12.91 1.25 7.84
CA ALA A 58 12.70 2.19 6.74
C ALA A 58 12.55 1.46 5.40
N GLU A 59 13.42 0.49 5.10
CA GLU A 59 13.33 -0.33 3.89
C GLU A 59 11.99 -1.10 3.84
N LYS A 60 11.56 -1.66 4.97
CA LYS A 60 10.28 -2.35 5.09
C LYS A 60 9.09 -1.40 4.92
N ALA A 61 9.19 -0.15 5.36
CA ALA A 61 8.17 0.88 5.15
C ALA A 61 8.08 1.27 3.67
N ALA A 62 9.22 1.54 3.02
CA ALA A 62 9.30 1.86 1.59
C ALA A 62 8.72 0.73 0.72
N ASN A 63 9.06 -0.53 1.03
CA ASN A 63 8.51 -1.70 0.35
C ASN A 63 7.00 -1.87 0.52
N LYS A 64 6.42 -1.40 1.63
CA LYS A 64 4.97 -1.39 1.83
C LYS A 64 4.29 -0.22 1.13
N ALA A 65 4.90 0.96 1.12
CA ALA A 65 4.41 2.13 0.39
C ALA A 65 4.29 1.85 -1.11
N THR A 66 5.33 1.27 -1.72
CA THR A 66 5.30 0.88 -3.14
C THR A 66 4.22 -0.17 -3.45
N LYS A 67 3.97 -1.12 -2.54
CA LYS A 67 2.87 -2.09 -2.66
C LYS A 67 1.51 -1.43 -2.54
N ALA A 68 1.36 -0.44 -1.67
CA ALA A 68 0.12 0.34 -1.53
C ALA A 68 -0.18 1.13 -2.81
N GLU A 69 0.80 1.85 -3.34
CA GLU A 69 0.67 2.61 -4.58
C GLU A 69 0.29 1.71 -5.78
N LYS A 70 0.94 0.54 -5.90
CA LYS A 70 0.56 -0.47 -6.92
C LYS A 70 -0.88 -0.96 -6.72
N ALA A 71 -1.30 -1.17 -5.48
CA ALA A 71 -2.65 -1.63 -5.17
C ALA A 71 -3.71 -0.57 -5.49
N GLU A 72 -3.44 0.71 -5.22
CA GLU A 72 -4.30 1.84 -5.58
C GLU A 72 -4.45 1.96 -7.10
N LYS A 73 -3.34 1.97 -7.84
CA LYS A 73 -3.36 1.98 -9.31
C LYS A 73 -4.18 0.83 -9.89
N ASN A 74 -4.10 -0.35 -9.28
CA ASN A 74 -4.89 -1.52 -9.67
C ASN A 74 -6.38 -1.35 -9.35
N ALA A 75 -6.71 -0.75 -8.21
CA ALA A 75 -8.08 -0.41 -7.85
C ALA A 75 -8.69 0.59 -8.84
N ASP A 76 -7.96 1.64 -9.21
CA ASP A 76 -8.43 2.62 -10.19
C ASP A 76 -8.67 2.01 -11.56
N LYS A 77 -7.74 1.16 -12.03
CA LYS A 77 -7.92 0.39 -13.27
C LYS A 77 -9.17 -0.48 -13.21
N ALA A 78 -9.43 -1.14 -12.08
CA ALA A 78 -10.61 -1.99 -11.90
C ALA A 78 -11.90 -1.15 -11.91
N VAL A 79 -11.92 0.02 -11.27
CA VAL A 79 -13.05 0.96 -11.27
C VAL A 79 -13.34 1.47 -12.68
N LYS A 80 -12.32 1.93 -13.42
CA LYS A 80 -12.47 2.36 -14.82
C LYS A 80 -13.02 1.24 -15.70
N LYS A 81 -12.51 0.01 -15.55
CA LYS A 81 -13.04 -1.16 -16.26
C LYS A 81 -14.50 -1.44 -15.91
N ALA A 82 -14.88 -1.34 -14.63
CA ALA A 82 -16.25 -1.54 -14.19
C ALA A 82 -17.21 -0.48 -14.76
N ALA A 83 -16.81 0.79 -14.75
CA ALA A 83 -17.59 1.89 -15.37
C ALA A 83 -17.81 1.63 -16.87
N ASN A 84 -16.75 1.27 -17.61
CA ASN A 84 -16.86 0.96 -19.03
C ASN A 84 -17.78 -0.24 -19.30
N LYS A 85 -17.78 -1.26 -18.43
CA LYS A 85 -18.67 -2.42 -18.56
C LYS A 85 -20.12 -2.06 -18.26
N ALA A 86 -20.37 -1.19 -17.28
CA ALA A 86 -21.70 -0.67 -16.98
C ALA A 86 -22.27 0.12 -18.17
N GLN A 87 -21.48 1.06 -18.72
CA GLN A 87 -21.88 1.82 -19.90
C GLN A 87 -22.18 0.93 -21.11
N LYS A 88 -21.40 -0.14 -21.33
CA LYS A 88 -21.71 -1.13 -22.37
C LYS A 88 -23.02 -1.87 -22.12
N ALA A 89 -23.35 -2.19 -20.86
CA ALA A 89 -24.62 -2.81 -20.51
C ALA A 89 -25.80 -1.85 -20.77
N ASP A 90 -25.65 -0.56 -20.44
CA ASP A 90 -26.66 0.46 -20.72
C ASP A 90 -26.87 0.65 -22.23
N ASN A 91 -25.78 0.75 -23.00
CA ASN A 91 -25.84 0.79 -24.46
C ASN A 91 -26.56 -0.44 -25.04
N THR A 92 -26.36 -1.61 -24.44
CA THR A 92 -27.02 -2.85 -24.84
C THR A 92 -28.52 -2.82 -24.50
N ALA A 93 -28.89 -2.24 -23.36
CA ALA A 93 -30.29 -2.01 -23.01
C ALA A 93 -30.98 -1.05 -23.99
N SER A 94 -30.30 0.03 -24.39
CA SER A 94 -30.79 0.96 -25.41
C SER A 94 -30.92 0.33 -26.80
N LYS A 95 -30.03 -0.60 -27.17
CA LYS A 95 -30.20 -1.38 -28.41
C LYS A 95 -31.43 -2.29 -28.35
N LEU A 96 -31.68 -2.91 -27.21
CA LEU A 96 -32.85 -3.76 -27.00
C LEU A 96 -34.17 -2.98 -27.12
N THR A 97 -34.25 -1.77 -26.58
CA THR A 97 -35.45 -0.92 -26.73
C THR A 97 -35.69 -0.57 -28.20
N LYS A 98 -34.63 -0.23 -28.95
CA LYS A 98 -34.70 0.01 -30.40
C LYS A 98 -35.18 -1.23 -31.18
N GLU A 99 -34.66 -2.42 -30.90
CA GLU A 99 -35.11 -3.64 -31.57
C GLU A 99 -36.56 -4.01 -31.22
N LYS A 100 -37.00 -3.76 -29.98
CA LYS A 100 -38.41 -3.91 -29.59
C LYS A 100 -39.32 -2.95 -30.36
N ALA A 101 -38.92 -1.70 -30.53
CA ALA A 101 -39.68 -0.72 -31.33
C ALA A 101 -39.80 -1.16 -32.80
N LYS A 102 -38.71 -1.65 -33.40
CA LYS A 102 -38.71 -2.20 -34.76
C LYS A 102 -39.65 -3.40 -34.89
N LEU A 103 -39.67 -4.30 -33.90
CA LEU A 103 -40.60 -5.42 -33.87
C LEU A 103 -42.06 -4.94 -33.84
N GLN A 104 -42.39 -3.95 -33.01
CA GLN A 104 -43.74 -3.38 -32.97
C GLN A 104 -44.13 -2.74 -34.31
N ALA A 105 -43.23 -2.01 -34.95
CA ALA A 105 -43.46 -1.43 -36.27
C ALA A 105 -43.69 -2.52 -37.34
N ALA A 106 -42.91 -3.60 -37.33
CA ALA A 106 -43.10 -4.73 -38.23
C ALA A 106 -44.46 -5.41 -38.01
N LYS A 107 -44.87 -5.60 -36.75
CA LYS A 107 -46.19 -6.16 -36.42
C LYS A 107 -47.34 -5.29 -36.93
N LYS A 108 -47.24 -3.96 -36.79
CA LYS A 108 -48.24 -3.04 -37.35
C LYS A 108 -48.32 -3.16 -38.88
N LYS A 109 -47.16 -3.18 -39.56
CA LYS A 109 -47.11 -3.34 -41.03
C LYS A 109 -47.68 -4.67 -41.52
N ALA A 110 -47.51 -5.74 -40.75
CA ALA A 110 -48.10 -7.04 -41.06
C ALA A 110 -49.64 -7.03 -40.93
N LYS A 111 -50.19 -6.31 -39.94
CA LYS A 111 -51.64 -6.15 -39.78
C LYS A 111 -52.31 -5.33 -40.88
N THR A 112 -51.58 -4.41 -41.51
CA THR A 112 -52.10 -3.53 -42.58
C THR A 112 -51.83 -4.06 -43.99
N ALA A 113 -51.27 -5.26 -44.14
CA ALA A 113 -51.00 -5.85 -45.45
C ALA A 113 -52.31 -6.24 -46.14
N LYS A 114 -52.52 -5.79 -47.39
CA LYS A 114 -53.80 -5.91 -48.11
C LYS A 114 -53.92 -7.15 -49.00
N ASN A 115 -52.82 -7.86 -49.25
CA ASN A 115 -52.79 -9.06 -50.09
C ASN A 115 -51.84 -10.10 -49.47
N ASP A 116 -52.12 -11.39 -49.68
CA ASP A 116 -51.38 -12.52 -49.11
C ASP A 116 -49.87 -12.48 -49.38
N LYS A 117 -49.44 -12.05 -50.58
CA LYS A 117 -48.01 -11.91 -50.90
C LYS A 117 -47.33 -10.82 -50.06
N GLN A 118 -48.04 -9.75 -49.72
CA GLN A 118 -47.54 -8.71 -48.81
C GLN A 118 -47.56 -9.19 -47.36
N LYS A 119 -48.59 -9.94 -46.97
CA LYS A 119 -48.76 -10.50 -45.64
C LYS A 119 -47.62 -11.47 -45.30
N ALA A 120 -47.32 -12.42 -46.19
CA ALA A 120 -46.20 -13.36 -46.04
C ALA A 120 -44.85 -12.63 -45.90
N LYS A 121 -44.59 -11.62 -46.74
CA LYS A 121 -43.36 -10.79 -46.63
C LYS A 121 -43.29 -10.00 -45.32
N ALA A 122 -44.43 -9.53 -44.80
CA ALA A 122 -44.48 -8.79 -43.55
C ALA A 122 -44.31 -9.72 -42.34
N GLU A 123 -44.87 -10.91 -42.37
CA GLU A 123 -44.70 -11.95 -41.34
C GLU A 123 -43.25 -12.42 -41.25
N ALA A 124 -42.58 -12.66 -42.38
CA ALA A 124 -41.14 -12.96 -42.40
C ALA A 124 -40.29 -11.84 -41.77
N LYS A 125 -40.66 -10.56 -41.99
CA LYS A 125 -40.01 -9.40 -41.35
C LYS A 125 -40.28 -9.36 -39.84
N VAL A 126 -41.49 -9.73 -39.40
CA VAL A 126 -41.83 -9.85 -37.98
C VAL A 126 -41.01 -10.95 -37.32
N GLU A 127 -40.89 -12.11 -37.93
CA GLU A 127 -40.11 -13.23 -37.40
C GLU A 127 -38.63 -12.88 -37.27
N LYS A 128 -38.05 -12.28 -38.33
CA LYS A 128 -36.66 -11.77 -38.30
C LYS A 128 -36.48 -10.72 -37.19
N ALA A 129 -37.46 -9.85 -36.97
CA ALA A 129 -37.41 -8.87 -35.87
C ALA A 129 -37.54 -9.53 -34.49
N LYS A 130 -38.38 -10.58 -34.33
CA LYS A 130 -38.47 -11.37 -33.09
C LYS A 130 -37.12 -12.01 -32.75
N ALA A 131 -36.46 -12.61 -33.74
CA ALA A 131 -35.14 -13.22 -33.59
C ALA A 131 -34.07 -12.19 -33.14
N LYS A 132 -34.08 -10.97 -33.70
CA LYS A 132 -33.18 -9.88 -33.28
C LYS A 132 -33.45 -9.43 -31.85
N VAL A 133 -34.72 -9.32 -31.45
CA VAL A 133 -35.09 -8.99 -30.07
C VAL A 133 -34.65 -10.08 -29.09
N ALA A 134 -34.78 -11.36 -29.46
CA ALA A 134 -34.29 -12.48 -28.63
C ALA A 134 -32.77 -12.36 -28.41
N LYS A 135 -31.99 -12.24 -29.49
CA LYS A 135 -30.53 -12.04 -29.40
C LYS A 135 -30.15 -10.82 -28.55
N ALA A 136 -30.89 -9.71 -28.68
CA ALA A 136 -30.65 -8.51 -27.88
C ALA A 136 -30.98 -8.71 -26.38
N LYS A 137 -31.96 -9.55 -26.04
CA LYS A 137 -32.29 -9.90 -24.64
C LYS A 137 -31.14 -10.68 -24.00
N ASP A 138 -30.59 -11.65 -24.72
CA ASP A 138 -29.48 -12.47 -24.22
C ASP A 138 -28.19 -11.65 -24.07
N ALA A 139 -27.93 -10.76 -25.03
CA ALA A 139 -26.84 -9.80 -24.95
C ALA A 139 -27.00 -8.86 -23.73
N LYS A 140 -28.21 -8.36 -23.45
CA LYS A 140 -28.50 -7.53 -22.28
C LYS A 140 -28.23 -8.28 -20.97
N LYS A 141 -28.70 -9.53 -20.84
CA LYS A 141 -28.46 -10.36 -19.66
C LYS A 141 -26.96 -10.56 -19.43
N THR A 142 -26.23 -10.94 -20.48
CA THR A 142 -24.78 -11.16 -20.44
C THR A 142 -24.02 -9.89 -20.06
N ALA A 143 -24.38 -8.74 -20.65
CA ALA A 143 -23.73 -7.47 -20.35
C ALA A 143 -23.98 -7.01 -18.91
N ALA A 144 -25.23 -7.15 -18.43
CA ALA A 144 -25.58 -6.83 -17.05
C ALA A 144 -24.83 -7.71 -16.05
N GLN A 145 -24.68 -9.01 -16.34
CA GLN A 145 -23.90 -9.91 -15.49
C GLN A 145 -22.42 -9.48 -15.45
N LYS A 146 -21.80 -9.25 -16.61
CA LYS A 146 -20.41 -8.76 -16.69
C LYS A 146 -20.21 -7.42 -15.98
N ALA A 147 -21.19 -6.53 -15.99
CA ALA A 147 -21.14 -5.27 -15.25
C ALA A 147 -21.17 -5.51 -13.73
N LYS A 148 -22.04 -6.41 -13.24
CA LYS A 148 -22.09 -6.80 -11.82
C LYS A 148 -20.77 -7.41 -11.36
N ASP A 149 -20.20 -8.32 -12.14
CA ASP A 149 -18.94 -8.98 -11.81
C ASP A 149 -17.78 -7.98 -11.78
N ALA A 150 -17.74 -7.04 -12.73
CA ALA A 150 -16.75 -5.97 -12.73
C ALA A 150 -16.89 -5.05 -11.51
N LYS A 151 -18.12 -4.74 -11.08
CA LYS A 151 -18.35 -3.95 -9.86
C LYS A 151 -17.85 -4.67 -8.60
N LYS A 152 -18.08 -5.99 -8.51
CA LYS A 152 -17.53 -6.81 -7.42
C LYS A 152 -16.00 -6.79 -7.42
N ALA A 153 -15.37 -7.01 -8.58
CA ALA A 153 -13.92 -6.98 -8.72
C ALA A 153 -13.32 -5.61 -8.34
N ALA A 154 -13.97 -4.52 -8.75
CA ALA A 154 -13.56 -3.17 -8.36
C ALA A 154 -13.64 -2.95 -6.84
N ASN A 155 -14.68 -3.45 -6.17
CA ASN A 155 -14.80 -3.35 -4.72
C ASN A 155 -13.70 -4.15 -4.01
N THR A 156 -13.43 -5.38 -4.45
CA THR A 156 -12.33 -6.19 -3.93
C THR A 156 -10.98 -5.50 -4.10
N ALA A 157 -10.74 -4.87 -5.26
CA ALA A 157 -9.52 -4.12 -5.52
C ALA A 157 -9.39 -2.90 -4.59
N LYS A 158 -10.48 -2.14 -4.37
CA LYS A 158 -10.52 -1.04 -3.39
C LYS A 158 -10.21 -1.50 -1.97
N GLN A 159 -10.77 -2.63 -1.54
CA GLN A 159 -10.48 -3.17 -0.22
C GLN A 159 -9.02 -3.58 -0.07
N LYS A 160 -8.43 -4.19 -1.11
CA LYS A 160 -7.00 -4.52 -1.12
C LYS A 160 -6.11 -3.27 -1.06
N ALA A 161 -6.45 -2.24 -1.82
CA ALA A 161 -5.76 -0.95 -1.77
C ALA A 161 -5.82 -0.36 -0.35
N ASN A 162 -7.01 -0.26 0.24
CA ASN A 162 -7.18 0.28 1.59
C ASN A 162 -6.45 -0.54 2.68
N LYS A 163 -6.38 -1.87 2.53
CA LYS A 163 -5.56 -2.71 3.42
C LYS A 163 -4.07 -2.42 3.26
N ALA A 164 -3.61 -2.23 2.03
CA ALA A 164 -2.20 -1.96 1.72
C ALA A 164 -1.78 -0.57 2.22
N THR A 165 -2.61 0.46 2.03
CA THR A 165 -2.35 1.82 2.53
C THR A 165 -2.27 1.85 4.05
N LYS A 166 -3.26 1.29 4.75
CA LYS A 166 -3.22 1.17 6.22
C LYS A 166 -1.98 0.42 6.73
N ALA A 167 -1.51 -0.58 5.98
CA ALA A 167 -0.31 -1.33 6.33
C ALA A 167 0.98 -0.52 6.07
N ALA A 168 0.99 0.34 5.06
CA ALA A 168 2.07 1.28 4.77
C ALA A 168 2.12 2.38 5.85
N ASP A 169 0.99 3.01 6.18
CA ASP A 169 0.90 4.05 7.22
C ASP A 169 1.41 3.54 8.57
N LYS A 170 1.02 2.31 8.95
CA LYS A 170 1.49 1.66 10.18
C LYS A 170 2.99 1.38 10.15
N ALA A 171 3.57 1.10 8.99
CA ALA A 171 4.99 0.86 8.86
C ALA A 171 5.78 2.16 8.88
N GLN A 172 5.26 3.21 8.24
CA GLN A 172 5.85 4.55 8.26
C GLN A 172 5.92 5.08 9.69
N LYS A 173 4.80 5.04 10.44
CA LYS A 173 4.79 5.44 11.87
C LYS A 173 5.80 4.69 12.73
N LYS A 174 6.08 3.42 12.40
CA LYS A 174 7.09 2.62 13.11
C LYS A 174 8.50 3.04 12.73
N ALA A 175 8.75 3.34 11.46
CA ALA A 175 10.03 3.87 11.00
C ALA A 175 10.30 5.26 11.60
N ASP A 176 9.31 6.15 11.59
CA ASP A 176 9.43 7.50 12.17
C ASP A 176 9.69 7.45 13.70
N LYS A 177 9.18 6.42 14.39
CA LYS A 177 9.47 6.18 15.80
C LYS A 177 10.86 5.59 16.04
N ALA A 178 11.37 4.78 15.11
CA ALA A 178 12.70 4.19 15.20
C ALA A 178 13.82 5.18 14.82
N ALA A 179 13.47 6.25 14.11
CA ALA A 179 14.38 7.33 13.71
C ALA A 179 14.44 8.50 14.72
N LYS A 180 13.66 8.44 15.82
CA LYS A 180 13.67 9.40 16.93
C LYS A 180 14.32 8.78 18.14
#